data_AF-A0A448X908-F1
#
_entry.id   AF-A0A448X908-F1
#
_cell.length_a   1.000
_cell.length_b   1.000
_cell.length_c   1.000
_cell.angle_alpha   90.00
_cell.angle_beta   90.00
_cell.angle_gamma   90.00
#
_symmetry.space_group_name_H-M   'P 1'
#
loop_
_entity.id
_entity.type
_entity.pdbx_description
1 polymer ?
#
loop_
_entity_poly.entity_id
_entity_poly.type
_entity_poly.pdbx_seq_one_letter_code
_entity_poly.pdbx_strand_id
1 'polypeptide(L)'
;MATICNMGAEIGATTSVFPFNDRMVDFLRATGRSSIADAANKVKVSLLSPDPKCVYDQLIEIDLNTLEPHVNGPFTPDLAHPISQVDFVICVFGTKLWISLFLKD
;
A
#
# COMPACT_ATOMS: atom_id res chain seq x y z
N MET A 1 -1.64 -0.15 -5.44
CA MET A 1 -0.24 0.31 -5.67
C MET A 1 -0.08 1.77 -5.27
N ALA A 2 -0.76 2.73 -5.92
CA ALA A 2 -0.60 4.16 -5.62
C ALA A 2 -0.78 4.51 -4.13
N THR A 3 -1.81 3.97 -3.47
CA THR A 3 -2.04 4.17 -2.03
C THR A 3 -0.88 3.69 -1.15
N ILE A 4 -0.29 2.53 -1.48
CA ILE A 4 0.85 1.98 -0.73
C ILE A 4 2.07 2.89 -0.90
N CYS A 5 2.35 3.34 -2.13
CA CYS A 5 3.47 4.27 -2.37
C CYS A 5 3.25 5.63 -1.71
N ASN A 6 2.01 6.10 -1.68
CA ASN A 6 1.64 7.37 -1.06
C ASN A 6 1.94 7.33 0.44
N MET A 7 1.51 6.26 1.13
CA MET A 7 1.74 6.11 2.57
C MET A 7 3.20 5.78 2.95
N GLY A 8 4.10 5.65 1.98
CA GLY A 8 5.54 5.53 2.24
C GLY A 8 6.17 6.84 2.74
N ALA A 9 5.52 7.98 2.53
CA ALA A 9 5.99 9.27 3.01
C ALA A 9 5.98 9.36 4.55
N GLU A 10 5.05 8.66 5.20
CA GLU A 10 4.78 8.66 6.63
C GLU A 10 5.86 7.96 7.44
N ILE A 11 6.65 7.10 6.79
CA ILE A 11 7.86 6.47 7.37
C ILE A 11 9.16 7.21 6.98
N GLY A 12 9.05 8.32 6.26
CA GLY A 12 10.19 9.12 5.81
C GLY A 12 10.96 8.54 4.61
N ALA A 13 10.34 7.67 3.80
CA ALA A 13 10.97 7.15 2.59
C ALA A 13 11.16 8.27 1.56
N THR A 14 12.31 8.29 0.86
CA THR A 14 12.56 9.23 -0.24
C THR A 14 11.50 9.12 -1.35
N THR A 15 11.12 7.90 -1.69
CA THR A 15 10.01 7.59 -2.59
C THR A 15 9.66 6.11 -2.45
N SER A 16 8.60 5.67 -3.13
CA SER A 16 8.18 4.27 -3.19
C SER A 16 7.69 3.95 -4.60
N VAL A 17 8.03 2.77 -5.11
CA VAL A 17 7.73 2.38 -6.49
C VAL A 17 7.36 0.91 -6.57
N PHE A 18 6.46 0.57 -7.49
CA PHE A 18 6.19 -0.80 -7.92
C PHE A 18 6.74 -1.02 -9.33
N PRO A 19 7.27 -2.22 -9.64
CA PRO A 19 7.62 -2.58 -11.01
C PRO A 19 6.43 -2.48 -11.96
N PHE A 20 6.69 -2.12 -13.21
CA PHE A 20 5.63 -2.01 -14.21
C PHE A 20 4.95 -3.36 -14.46
N ASN A 21 3.62 -3.39 -14.39
CA ASN A 21 2.85 -4.63 -14.50
C ASN A 21 1.53 -4.42 -15.26
N ASP A 22 0.80 -5.51 -15.48
CA ASP A 22 -0.37 -5.52 -16.37
C ASP A 22 -1.54 -4.71 -15.79
N ARG A 23 -1.62 -4.58 -14.46
CA ARG A 23 -2.61 -3.69 -13.83
C ARG A 23 -2.34 -2.22 -14.13
N MET A 24 -1.07 -1.83 -14.27
CA MET A 24 -0.72 -0.49 -14.74
C MET A 24 -1.06 -0.28 -16.22
N VAL A 25 -0.91 -1.32 -17.05
CA VAL A 25 -1.34 -1.31 -18.47
C VAL A 25 -2.85 -1.08 -18.57
N ASP A 26 -3.64 -1.85 -17.82
CA ASP A 26 -5.11 -1.72 -17.77
C ASP A 26 -5.51 -0.30 -17.36
N PHE A 27 -4.89 0.24 -16.32
CA PHE A 27 -5.15 1.60 -15.85
C PHE A 27 -4.80 2.68 -16.90
N LEU A 28 -3.64 2.56 -17.55
CA LEU A 28 -3.23 3.49 -18.61
C LEU A 28 -4.21 3.45 -19.79
N ARG A 29 -4.65 2.26 -20.22
CA ARG A 29 -5.63 2.12 -21.29
C ARG A 29 -6.99 2.70 -20.90
N ALA A 30 -7.47 2.39 -19.70
CA ALA A 30 -8.76 2.90 -19.19
C ALA A 30 -8.80 4.44 -19.11
N THR A 31 -7.64 5.08 -18.99
CA THR A 31 -7.49 6.54 -18.91
C THR A 31 -7.04 7.17 -20.24
N GLY A 32 -7.24 6.47 -21.36
CA GLY A 32 -6.97 7.00 -22.71
C GLY A 32 -5.49 7.07 -23.11
N ARG A 33 -4.59 6.39 -22.38
CA ARG A 33 -3.13 6.44 -22.56
C ARG A 33 -2.56 5.14 -23.13
N SER A 34 -3.31 4.49 -24.03
CA SER A 34 -2.93 3.19 -24.61
C SER A 34 -1.56 3.21 -25.30
N SER A 35 -1.21 4.29 -26.00
CA SER A 35 0.10 4.43 -26.66
C SER A 35 1.27 4.39 -25.67
N ILE A 36 1.10 4.93 -24.46
CA ILE A 36 2.11 4.89 -23.39
C ILE A 36 2.22 3.47 -22.85
N ALA A 37 1.10 2.80 -22.61
CA ALA A 37 1.08 1.40 -22.20
C ALA A 37 1.81 0.49 -23.20
N ASP A 38 1.57 0.67 -24.50
CA ASP A 38 2.20 -0.13 -25.55
C ASP A 38 3.70 0.17 -25.68
N ALA A 39 4.13 1.42 -25.50
CA ALA A 39 5.54 1.78 -25.46
C ALA A 39 6.25 1.21 -24.22
N ALA A 40 5.64 1.33 -23.03
CA ALA A 40 6.19 0.82 -21.78
C ALA A 40 6.33 -0.72 -21.81
N ASN A 41 5.36 -1.43 -22.40
CA ASN A 41 5.43 -2.88 -22.55
C ASN A 41 6.66 -3.37 -23.32
N LYS A 42 7.13 -2.62 -24.33
CA LYS A 42 8.33 -2.98 -25.11
C LYS A 42 9.61 -2.96 -24.28
N VAL A 43 9.64 -2.17 -23.19
CA VAL A 43 10.80 -2.00 -22.31
C VAL A 43 10.54 -2.50 -20.89
N LYS A 44 9.44 -3.24 -20.67
CA LYS A 44 9.00 -3.71 -19.35
C LYS A 44 10.10 -4.48 -18.61
N VAL A 45 10.72 -5.43 -19.30
CA VAL A 45 11.75 -6.32 -18.72
C VAL A 45 13.10 -5.61 -18.58
N SER A 46 13.46 -4.76 -19.54
CA SER A 46 14.80 -4.17 -19.60
C SER A 46 14.97 -2.90 -18.76
N LEU A 47 13.91 -2.11 -18.55
CA LEU A 47 14.02 -0.79 -17.90
C LEU A 47 13.01 -0.56 -16.78
N LEU A 48 11.87 -1.26 -16.78
CA LEU A 48 10.76 -0.99 -15.85
C LEU A 48 10.54 -2.11 -14.83
N SER A 49 11.50 -3.02 -14.73
CA SER A 49 11.54 -4.13 -13.78
C SER A 49 12.90 -4.15 -13.10
N PRO A 50 12.99 -4.60 -11.83
CA PRO A 50 14.26 -4.79 -11.17
C PRO A 50 15.07 -5.91 -11.85
N ASP A 51 16.40 -5.76 -11.85
CA ASP A 51 17.27 -6.79 -12.38
C ASP A 51 17.16 -8.10 -11.57
N PRO A 52 17.33 -9.27 -12.23
CA PRO A 52 17.42 -10.54 -11.52
C PRO A 52 18.54 -10.50 -10.48
N LYS A 53 18.23 -10.88 -9.23
CA LYS A 53 19.17 -10.91 -8.09
C LYS A 53 19.76 -9.54 -7.72
N CYS A 54 19.05 -8.45 -8.01
CA CYS A 54 19.39 -7.17 -7.40
C CYS A 54 19.37 -7.29 -5.86
N VAL A 55 20.24 -6.50 -5.21
CA VAL A 55 20.42 -6.53 -3.76
C VAL A 55 19.73 -5.31 -3.17
N TYR A 56 18.94 -5.53 -2.12
CA TYR A 56 18.35 -4.49 -1.30
C TYR A 56 19.07 -4.45 0.04
N ASP A 57 19.34 -3.26 0.57
CA ASP A 57 19.98 -3.10 1.89
C ASP A 57 19.12 -3.70 3.02
N GLN A 58 17.80 -3.68 2.85
CA GLN A 58 16.82 -4.30 3.73
C GLN A 58 15.71 -4.98 2.92
N LEU A 59 15.31 -6.18 3.33
CA LEU A 59 14.19 -6.92 2.75
C LEU A 59 13.14 -7.16 3.84
N ILE A 60 11.91 -6.75 3.56
CA ILE A 60 10.74 -6.98 4.42
C ILE A 60 9.73 -7.81 3.62
N GLU A 61 9.28 -8.91 4.19
CA GLU A 61 8.30 -9.81 3.57
C GLU A 61 6.94 -9.65 4.25
N ILE A 62 5.88 -9.53 3.45
CA ILE A 62 4.50 -9.41 3.92
C ILE A 62 3.66 -10.44 3.13
N ASP A 63 2.99 -11.35 3.85
CA ASP A 63 2.01 -12.26 3.26
C ASP A 63 0.62 -11.59 3.21
N LEU A 64 0.12 -11.38 2.00
CA LEU A 64 -1.18 -10.74 1.77
C LEU A 64 -2.35 -11.66 2.14
N ASN A 65 -2.15 -12.98 2.25
CA ASN A 65 -3.20 -13.92 2.63
C ASN A 65 -3.51 -13.88 4.13
N THR A 66 -2.52 -13.51 4.94
CA THR A 66 -2.69 -13.36 6.39
C THR A 66 -3.04 -11.93 6.81
N LEU A 67 -2.99 -10.99 5.87
CA LEU A 67 -3.23 -9.57 6.16
C LEU A 67 -4.70 -9.32 6.48
N GLU A 68 -4.98 -8.75 7.64
CA GLU A 68 -6.31 -8.29 8.03
C GLU A 68 -6.43 -6.75 7.95
N PRO A 69 -7.65 -6.20 7.97
CA PRO A 69 -7.83 -4.75 8.03
C PRO A 69 -7.17 -4.13 9.28
N HIS A 70 -6.52 -2.98 9.11
CA HIS A 70 -5.85 -2.24 10.19
C HIS A 70 -6.36 -0.80 10.29
N VAL A 71 -6.26 -0.23 11.49
CA VAL A 71 -6.39 1.20 11.76
C VAL A 71 -5.14 1.67 12.49
N ASN A 72 -4.61 2.81 12.08
CA ASN A 72 -3.41 3.37 12.68
C ASN A 72 -3.75 4.66 13.44
N GLY A 73 -3.13 4.87 14.60
CA GLY A 73 -3.38 6.03 15.45
C GLY A 73 -3.44 5.68 16.94
N PRO A 74 -3.87 6.61 17.81
CA PRO A 74 -4.58 7.85 17.48
C PRO A 74 -3.70 9.05 17.10
N PHE A 75 -2.41 9.08 17.48
CA PHE A 75 -1.56 10.27 17.36
C PHE A 75 -0.44 10.14 16.34
N THR A 76 -0.13 8.93 15.91
CA THR A 76 0.94 8.66 14.95
C THR A 76 0.49 7.64 13.90
N PRO A 77 0.94 7.77 12.65
CA PRO A 77 0.52 6.89 11.56
C PRO A 77 1.19 5.51 11.59
N ASP A 78 2.17 5.31 12.46
CA ASP A 78 2.94 4.06 12.63
C ASP A 78 2.38 3.16 13.75
N LEU A 79 1.48 3.66 14.59
CA LEU A 79 0.85 2.90 15.64
C LEU A 79 -0.31 2.07 15.06
N ALA A 80 0.02 0.90 14.51
CA ALA A 80 -0.93 0.03 13.82
C ALA A 80 -1.67 -0.90 14.77
N HIS A 81 -2.99 -1.00 14.58
CA HIS A 81 -3.87 -1.90 15.30
C HIS A 81 -4.73 -2.71 14.33
N PRO A 82 -4.74 -4.05 14.43
CA PRO A 82 -5.69 -4.86 13.67
C PRO A 82 -7.12 -4.50 14.09
N ILE A 83 -8.05 -4.35 13.14
CA ILE A 83 -9.44 -3.96 13.43
C ILE A 83 -10.07 -4.90 14.45
N SER A 84 -9.72 -6.18 14.42
CA SER A 84 -10.17 -7.21 15.37
C SER A 84 -9.81 -6.91 16.84
N GLN A 85 -8.84 -6.02 17.10
CA GLN A 85 -8.33 -5.69 18.43
C GLN A 85 -8.56 -4.22 18.83
N VAL A 86 -9.21 -3.43 17.97
CA VAL A 86 -9.34 -1.96 18.18
C VAL A 86 -10.19 -1.61 19.39
N ASP A 87 -11.27 -2.35 19.66
CA ASP A 87 -12.12 -2.10 20.83
C ASP A 87 -11.34 -2.21 22.15
N PHE A 88 -10.40 -3.16 22.22
CA PHE A 88 -9.53 -3.33 23.37
C PHE A 88 -8.57 -2.14 23.51
N VAL A 89 -7.97 -1.70 22.40
CA VAL A 89 -7.07 -0.53 22.38
C VAL A 89 -7.81 0.73 22.82
N ILE A 90 -9.02 0.97 22.31
CA ILE A 90 -9.86 2.11 22.70
C ILE A 90 -10.12 2.11 24.21
N CYS A 91 -10.47 0.94 24.78
CA CYS A 91 -10.73 0.82 26.21
C CYS A 91 -9.48 1.12 27.05
N VAL A 92 -8.29 0.72 26.61
CA VAL A 92 -7.03 0.90 27.35
C VAL A 92 -6.54 2.36 27.27
N PHE A 93 -6.63 2.98 26.09
CA PHE A 93 -6.09 4.34 25.88
C PHE A 93 -7.11 5.45 26.15
N GLY A 94 -8.37 5.12 26.47
CA GLY A 94 -9.42 6.10 26.76
C GLY A 94 -9.74 7.01 25.56
N THR A 95 -9.45 6.55 24.35
CA THR A 95 -9.75 7.30 23.12
C THR A 95 -11.26 7.29 22.88
N LYS A 96 -11.85 8.47 22.67
CA LYS A 96 -13.31 8.59 22.56
C LYS A 96 -13.73 8.36 21.11
N LEU A 97 -14.25 7.18 20.78
CA LEU A 97 -14.75 6.90 19.42
C LEU A 97 -16.19 7.40 19.27
N TRP A 98 -16.38 8.59 18.69
CA TRP A 98 -17.69 9.11 18.27
C TRP A 98 -17.96 8.86 16.79
N ILE A 99 -17.40 7.77 16.26
CA ILE A 99 -17.68 7.35 14.89
C ILE A 99 -18.82 6.33 14.99
N SER A 100 -20.05 6.79 14.77
CA SER A 100 -21.21 5.91 14.56
C SER A 100 -21.06 5.25 13.19
N LEU A 101 -20.19 4.26 13.09
CA LEU A 101 -20.19 3.36 11.94
C LEU A 101 -21.38 2.41 12.13
N PHE A 102 -22.41 2.59 11.30
CA PHE A 102 -23.39 1.54 10.99
C PHE A 102 -22.65 0.36 10.35
N LEU A 103 -22.00 -0.46 11.18
CA LEU A 103 -21.48 -1.80 10.84
C LEU A 103 -22.18 -2.85 11.72
N LYS A 104 -23.48 -2.69 11.88
CA LYS A 104 -24.41 -3.78 12.19
C LYS A 104 -25.49 -3.71 11.13
N ASP A 105 -25.23 -4.39 10.02
CA ASP A 105 -26.08 -5.43 9.41
C ASP A 105 -25.36 -6.02 8.18
#